data_AF-A0AAU2Q6M2-F1
#
_entry.id   AF-A0AAU2Q6M2-F1
#
_cell.length_a   1.000
_cell.length_b   1.000
_cell.length_c   1.000
_cell.angle_alpha   90.00
_cell.angle_beta   90.00
_cell.angle_gamma   90.00
#
_symmetry.space_group_name_H-M   'P 1'
#
loop_
_entity.id
_entity.type
_entity.pdbx_description
1 polymer ?
#
loop_
_entity_poly.entity_id
_entity_poly.type
_entity_poly.pdbx_seq_one_letter_code
_entity_poly.pdbx_strand_id
1 'polypeptide(L)'
;MTPPSPTVTDATTTAGAAGPRLVAGRGELSGAVTRALRSGTAPVYAPGAVLKADPWGEDLQLSLHLLYELHYRGFDGVDGEREWDPDLLRLRQALEARFLHALRTELSDAPRSVEEAFAPLLATVNLMSLFGLHRAMRGALVGHFACVEVTSSPGSRRLARAMRRCGAGPAAEHFYAEHVEADAVHEQVVRHEVIGGLLADEPELEGDVAFGCAATVLVEDRLAAHIRGAWDSGRSALRTALPEH
;
A
#
# COMPACT_ATOMS: atom_id res chain seq x y z
N MET A 1 29.55 27.11 49.66
CA MET A 1 28.52 27.63 48.72
C MET A 1 28.39 26.58 47.63
N THR A 2 27.42 25.68 47.80
CA THR A 2 27.24 24.49 46.95
C THR A 2 26.14 24.81 45.93
N PRO A 3 26.31 24.56 44.62
CA PRO A 3 25.26 24.85 43.66
C PRO A 3 24.12 23.84 43.83
N PRO A 4 22.85 24.23 43.60
CA PRO A 4 21.74 23.28 43.63
C PRO A 4 21.78 22.38 42.39
N SER A 5 21.55 21.08 42.59
CA SER A 5 21.35 20.09 41.53
C SER A 5 20.09 20.41 40.71
N PRO A 6 20.09 20.23 39.38
CA PRO A 6 18.87 20.36 38.59
C PRO A 6 17.99 19.14 38.83
N THR A 7 16.83 19.36 39.43
CA THR A 7 15.75 18.39 39.49
C THR A 7 15.22 18.19 38.06
N VAL A 8 15.56 17.06 37.44
CA VAL A 8 14.86 16.61 36.22
C VAL A 8 13.46 16.22 36.66
N THR A 9 12.50 17.10 36.40
CA THR A 9 11.08 16.77 36.55
C THR A 9 10.71 15.84 35.41
N ASP A 10 10.21 14.67 35.79
CA ASP A 10 9.83 13.59 34.90
C ASP A 10 8.94 14.03 33.74
N ALA A 11 9.22 13.37 32.63
CA ALA A 11 8.51 13.41 31.36
C ALA A 11 7.00 13.56 31.52
N THR A 12 6.45 14.53 30.78
CA THR A 12 5.11 14.43 30.25
C THR A 12 5.01 13.10 29.49
N THR A 13 4.39 12.09 30.09
CA THR A 13 3.98 10.87 29.39
C THR A 13 2.97 11.29 28.33
N THR A 14 3.45 11.60 27.13
CA THR A 14 2.65 11.50 25.91
C THR A 14 2.22 10.04 25.83
N ALA A 15 0.98 9.75 26.23
CA ALA A 15 0.35 8.47 25.98
C ALA A 15 0.46 8.20 24.47
N GLY A 16 1.36 7.30 24.08
CA GLY A 16 1.45 6.83 22.71
C GLY A 16 0.06 6.34 22.30
N ALA A 17 -0.43 6.78 21.15
CA ALA A 17 -1.72 6.34 20.64
C ALA A 17 -1.73 4.81 20.62
N ALA A 18 -2.65 4.20 21.38
CA ALA A 18 -2.77 2.75 21.43
C ALA A 18 -3.00 2.24 19.99
N GLY A 19 -2.20 1.24 19.59
CA GLY A 19 -2.28 0.65 18.26
C GLY A 19 -3.67 0.05 17.97
N PRO A 20 -3.96 -0.33 16.72
CA PRO A 20 -5.20 -1.03 16.40
C PRO A 20 -5.36 -2.30 17.26
N ARG A 21 -6.61 -2.70 17.53
CA ARG A 21 -6.89 -3.95 18.24
C ARG A 21 -6.80 -5.14 17.29
N LEU A 22 -6.29 -6.26 17.79
CA LEU A 22 -6.29 -7.53 17.05
C LEU A 22 -7.72 -7.99 16.75
N VAL A 23 -8.02 -8.16 15.46
CA VAL A 23 -9.28 -8.73 14.97
C VAL A 23 -9.32 -10.25 15.11
N ALA A 24 -10.50 -10.85 14.97
CA ALA A 24 -10.65 -12.30 14.93
C ALA A 24 -10.18 -12.86 13.58
N GLY A 25 -9.54 -14.04 13.61
CA GLY A 25 -9.15 -14.76 12.39
C GLY A 25 -10.35 -15.21 11.56
N ARG A 26 -10.16 -15.27 10.24
CA ARG A 26 -11.15 -15.70 9.23
C ARG A 26 -10.93 -17.14 8.74
N GLY A 27 -9.89 -17.80 9.24
CA GLY A 27 -9.61 -19.20 8.95
C GLY A 27 -8.45 -19.73 9.80
N GLU A 28 -7.85 -20.82 9.33
CA GLU A 28 -6.80 -21.53 10.06
C GLU A 28 -5.55 -20.67 10.25
N LEU A 29 -5.09 -20.03 9.17
CA LEU A 29 -3.82 -19.28 9.14
C LEU A 29 -3.95 -17.97 9.94
N SER A 30 -4.98 -17.19 9.66
CA SER A 30 -5.22 -15.91 10.36
C SER A 30 -5.58 -16.14 11.82
N GLY A 31 -6.24 -17.26 12.14
CA GLY A 31 -6.45 -17.72 13.50
C GLY A 31 -5.15 -18.10 14.20
N ALA A 32 -4.23 -18.77 13.50
CA ALA A 32 -2.91 -19.11 14.04
C ALA A 32 -2.07 -17.86 14.33
N VAL A 33 -2.04 -16.89 13.42
CA VAL A 33 -1.38 -15.59 13.61
C VAL A 33 -1.98 -14.86 14.81
N THR A 34 -3.31 -14.72 14.87
CA THR A 34 -3.99 -14.02 15.97
C THR A 34 -3.67 -14.64 17.33
N ARG A 35 -3.71 -15.98 17.43
CA ARG A 35 -3.36 -16.69 18.68
C ARG A 35 -1.90 -16.44 19.04
N ALA A 36 -0.99 -16.62 18.10
CA ALA A 36 0.44 -16.41 18.28
C ALA A 36 0.76 -15.00 18.81
N LEU A 37 0.13 -13.97 18.24
CA LEU A 37 0.31 -12.57 18.68
C LEU A 37 -0.22 -12.33 20.09
N ARG A 38 -1.33 -12.98 20.48
CA ARG A 38 -1.90 -12.84 21.83
C ARG A 38 -1.13 -13.62 22.89
N SER A 39 -0.62 -14.80 22.57
CA SER A 39 0.07 -15.69 23.53
C SER A 39 1.58 -15.51 23.56
N GLY A 40 2.16 -14.79 22.59
CA GLY A 40 3.62 -14.69 22.42
C GLY A 40 4.28 -16.00 21.99
N THR A 41 3.51 -16.96 21.46
CA THR A 41 4.02 -18.26 21.02
C THR A 41 4.14 -18.32 19.50
N ALA A 42 4.81 -19.36 19.00
CA ALA A 42 4.85 -19.65 17.56
C ALA A 42 3.44 -19.91 16.99
N PRO A 43 3.18 -19.51 15.72
CA PRO A 43 1.93 -19.84 15.04
C PRO A 43 1.82 -21.35 14.80
N VAL A 44 0.68 -21.94 15.16
CA VAL A 44 0.39 -23.37 14.98
C VAL A 44 -0.70 -23.55 13.93
N TYR A 45 -0.34 -24.25 12.85
CA TYR A 45 -1.19 -24.57 11.71
C TYR A 45 -0.76 -25.93 11.12
N ALA A 46 -1.65 -26.56 10.34
CA ALA A 46 -1.43 -27.87 9.76
C ALA A 46 -0.31 -27.84 8.70
N PRO A 47 0.47 -28.93 8.59
CA PRO A 47 1.43 -29.07 7.49
C PRO A 47 0.78 -28.88 6.12
N GLY A 48 1.35 -27.99 5.31
CA GLY A 48 0.84 -27.67 3.98
C GLY A 48 -0.39 -26.77 3.95
N ALA A 49 -0.86 -26.21 5.08
CA ALA A 49 -1.97 -25.27 5.12
C ALA A 49 -1.76 -24.08 4.17
N VAL A 50 -0.57 -23.49 4.17
CA VAL A 50 -0.21 -22.37 3.28
C VAL A 50 -0.29 -22.75 1.80
N LEU A 51 0.16 -23.95 1.42
CA LEU A 51 0.11 -24.41 0.03
C LEU A 51 -1.32 -24.62 -0.47
N LYS A 52 -2.22 -25.07 0.42
CA LYS A 52 -3.62 -25.32 0.12
C LYS A 52 -4.51 -24.08 0.26
N ALA A 53 -4.00 -23.01 0.85
CA ALA A 53 -4.75 -21.79 1.06
C ALA A 53 -5.17 -21.17 -0.28
N ASP A 54 -6.39 -20.64 -0.29
CA ASP A 54 -6.86 -19.76 -1.34
C ASP A 54 -6.03 -18.46 -1.30
N PRO A 55 -5.27 -18.12 -2.37
CA PRO A 55 -4.40 -16.96 -2.40
C PRO A 55 -5.19 -15.65 -2.45
N TRP A 56 -6.45 -15.69 -2.87
CA TRP A 56 -7.35 -14.55 -2.92
C TRP A 56 -8.30 -14.51 -1.72
N GLY A 57 -8.32 -15.57 -0.92
CA GLY A 57 -9.23 -15.75 0.19
C GLY A 57 -8.87 -14.93 1.42
N GLU A 58 -9.89 -14.61 2.22
CA GLU A 58 -9.77 -13.79 3.42
C GLU A 58 -8.74 -14.34 4.43
N ASP A 59 -8.61 -15.66 4.57
CA ASP A 59 -7.70 -16.26 5.55
C ASP A 59 -6.24 -15.91 5.27
N LEU A 60 -5.81 -16.05 4.01
CA LEU A 60 -4.43 -15.74 3.60
C LEU A 60 -4.19 -14.24 3.61
N GLN A 61 -5.11 -13.45 3.05
CA GLN A 61 -4.97 -11.99 2.95
C GLN A 61 -4.97 -11.32 4.33
N LEU A 62 -5.84 -11.76 5.24
CA LEU A 62 -5.83 -11.28 6.62
C LEU A 62 -4.55 -11.69 7.36
N SER A 63 -4.04 -12.91 7.13
CA SER A 63 -2.76 -13.33 7.72
C SER A 63 -1.61 -12.43 7.31
N LEU A 64 -1.49 -12.12 6.01
CA LEU A 64 -0.50 -11.19 5.49
C LEU A 64 -0.67 -9.80 6.11
N HIS A 65 -1.89 -9.26 6.12
CA HIS A 65 -2.19 -7.96 6.71
C HIS A 65 -1.74 -7.88 8.17
N LEU A 66 -2.10 -8.86 9.01
CA LEU A 66 -1.70 -8.90 10.42
C LEU A 66 -0.17 -8.96 10.59
N LEU A 67 0.52 -9.72 9.75
CA LEU A 67 1.98 -9.85 9.81
C LEU A 67 2.69 -8.57 9.31
N TYR A 68 2.12 -7.87 8.33
CA TYR A 68 2.64 -6.58 7.88
C TYR A 68 2.44 -5.48 8.93
N GLU A 69 1.29 -5.44 9.60
CA GLU A 69 0.96 -4.39 10.58
C GLU A 69 1.97 -4.33 11.74
N LEU A 70 2.60 -5.47 12.09
CA LEU A 70 3.70 -5.52 13.07
C LEU A 70 4.86 -4.59 12.72
N HIS A 71 5.15 -4.45 11.43
CA HIS A 71 6.23 -3.59 10.91
C HIS A 71 5.79 -2.14 10.65
N TYR A 72 4.51 -1.83 10.87
CA TYR A 72 3.97 -0.50 10.73
C TYR A 72 3.69 0.11 12.10
N ARG A 73 2.49 -0.11 12.63
CA ARG A 73 2.05 0.47 13.91
C ARG A 73 2.09 -0.54 15.06
N GLY A 74 2.13 -1.83 14.76
CA GLY A 74 1.88 -2.89 15.74
C GLY A 74 0.41 -2.96 16.17
N PHE A 75 0.14 -3.73 17.23
CA PHE A 75 -1.21 -3.87 17.81
C PHE A 75 -1.20 -3.57 19.30
N ASP A 76 -2.33 -3.06 19.80
CA ASP A 76 -2.54 -2.88 21.23
C ASP A 76 -2.38 -4.21 21.98
N GLY A 77 -1.52 -4.20 23.01
CA GLY A 77 -1.20 -5.38 23.83
C GLY A 77 -0.33 -6.44 23.15
N VAL A 78 0.26 -6.17 21.98
CA VAL A 78 1.25 -7.05 21.34
C VAL A 78 2.64 -6.44 21.51
N ASP A 79 3.60 -7.27 21.93
CA ASP A 79 5.00 -6.86 22.04
C ASP A 79 5.57 -6.46 20.67
N GLY A 80 6.21 -5.30 20.59
CA GLY A 80 6.78 -4.76 19.36
C GLY A 80 7.89 -5.64 18.79
N GLU A 81 8.64 -6.34 19.63
CA GLU A 81 9.71 -7.25 19.20
C GLU A 81 9.18 -8.47 18.43
N ARG A 82 7.86 -8.71 18.45
CA ARG A 82 7.22 -9.77 17.65
C ARG A 82 7.42 -9.58 16.15
N GLU A 83 7.70 -8.36 15.69
CA GLU A 83 8.03 -8.12 14.28
C GLU A 83 9.28 -8.91 13.83
N TRP A 84 10.19 -9.24 14.76
CA TRP A 84 11.42 -9.99 14.51
C TRP A 84 11.31 -11.48 14.85
N ASP A 85 10.13 -11.98 15.23
CA ASP A 85 9.92 -13.39 15.55
C ASP A 85 10.19 -14.26 14.30
N PRO A 86 11.13 -15.23 14.38
CA PRO A 86 11.56 -15.99 13.21
C PRO A 86 10.47 -16.92 12.66
N ASP A 87 9.53 -17.37 13.48
CA ASP A 87 8.43 -18.24 13.04
C ASP A 87 7.33 -17.43 12.36
N LEU A 88 7.05 -16.21 12.84
CA LEU A 88 6.16 -15.26 12.14
C LEU A 88 6.75 -14.81 10.79
N LEU A 89 8.04 -14.48 10.74
CA LEU A 89 8.72 -14.13 9.49
C LEU A 89 8.73 -15.29 8.50
N ARG A 90 8.93 -16.53 8.96
CA ARG A 90 8.85 -17.73 8.11
C ARG A 90 7.45 -17.94 7.54
N LEU A 91 6.41 -17.76 8.36
CA LEU A 91 5.02 -17.85 7.91
C LEU A 91 4.72 -16.75 6.88
N ARG A 92 5.13 -15.51 7.16
CA ARG A 92 4.97 -14.38 6.23
C ARG A 92 5.60 -14.69 4.87
N GLN A 93 6.85 -15.12 4.85
CA GLN A 93 7.55 -15.49 3.61
C GLN A 93 6.81 -16.58 2.82
N ALA A 94 6.27 -17.60 3.51
CA ALA A 94 5.53 -18.67 2.87
C ALA A 94 4.20 -18.18 2.25
N LEU A 95 3.48 -17.29 2.95
CA LEU A 95 2.24 -16.67 2.45
C LEU A 95 2.52 -15.76 1.25
N GLU A 96 3.56 -14.93 1.33
CA GLU A 96 4.01 -14.07 0.22
C GLU A 96 4.37 -14.90 -1.01
N ALA A 97 5.09 -16.01 -0.83
CA ALA A 97 5.44 -16.93 -1.91
C ALA A 97 4.19 -17.57 -2.56
N ARG A 98 3.21 -17.98 -1.75
CA ARG A 98 1.94 -18.53 -2.25
C ARG A 98 1.13 -17.51 -3.05
N PHE A 99 1.07 -16.27 -2.56
CA PHE A 99 0.36 -15.18 -3.22
C PHE A 99 1.06 -14.75 -4.52
N LEU A 100 2.38 -14.57 -4.48
CA LEU A 100 3.19 -14.23 -5.65
C LEU A 100 3.11 -15.32 -6.73
N HIS A 101 3.02 -16.59 -6.34
CA HIS A 101 2.80 -17.66 -7.30
C HIS A 101 1.47 -17.48 -8.04
N ALA A 102 0.36 -17.24 -7.31
CA ALA A 102 -0.95 -17.00 -7.91
C ALA A 102 -0.93 -15.80 -8.86
N LEU A 103 -0.33 -14.68 -8.45
CA LEU A 103 -0.17 -13.49 -9.30
C LEU A 103 0.54 -13.82 -10.63
N ARG A 104 1.53 -14.72 -10.61
CA ARG A 104 2.32 -15.08 -11.79
C ARG A 104 1.66 -16.13 -12.68
N THR A 105 0.81 -16.99 -12.13
CA THR A 105 0.25 -18.14 -12.87
C THR A 105 -1.22 -17.97 -13.23
N GLU A 106 -2.00 -17.23 -12.45
CA GLU A 106 -3.45 -17.08 -12.62
C GLU A 106 -3.82 -15.78 -13.37
N LEU A 107 -2.90 -14.80 -13.45
CA LEU A 107 -3.04 -13.59 -14.27
C LEU A 107 -2.26 -13.73 -15.59
N SER A 108 -2.64 -14.70 -16.44
CA SER A 108 -1.95 -15.02 -17.70
C SER A 108 -1.91 -13.86 -18.70
N ASP A 109 -2.85 -12.93 -18.60
CA ASP A 109 -3.10 -11.87 -19.59
C ASP A 109 -2.43 -10.55 -19.19
N ALA A 110 -1.54 -10.56 -18.19
CA ALA A 110 -0.78 -9.41 -17.73
C ALA A 110 0.70 -9.49 -18.19
N PRO A 111 1.37 -8.34 -18.41
CA PRO A 111 2.81 -8.30 -18.63
C PRO A 111 3.55 -8.93 -17.45
N ARG A 112 4.46 -9.87 -17.74
CA ARG A 112 5.26 -10.63 -16.78
C ARG A 112 6.69 -10.12 -16.66
N SER A 113 7.13 -9.26 -17.58
CA SER A 113 8.45 -8.66 -17.53
C SER A 113 8.46 -7.17 -17.90
N VAL A 114 9.54 -6.49 -17.54
CA VAL A 114 9.77 -5.07 -17.86
C VAL A 114 9.89 -4.87 -19.37
N GLU A 115 10.38 -5.88 -20.10
CA GLU A 115 10.52 -5.87 -21.55
C GLU A 115 9.17 -5.91 -22.29
N GLU A 116 8.14 -6.49 -21.67
CA GLU A 116 6.77 -6.50 -22.19
C GLU A 116 6.04 -5.18 -21.91
N ALA A 117 6.44 -4.48 -20.84
CA ALA A 117 5.92 -3.17 -20.47
C ALA A 117 6.36 -2.07 -21.46
N PHE A 118 5.76 -0.89 -21.31
CA PHE A 118 6.02 0.28 -22.15
C PHE A 118 6.56 1.44 -21.31
N ALA A 119 7.44 2.26 -21.91
CA ALA A 119 8.22 3.25 -21.17
C ALA A 119 7.38 4.25 -20.34
N PRO A 120 6.24 4.77 -20.82
CA PRO A 120 5.36 5.61 -19.99
C PRO A 120 4.89 4.96 -18.68
N LEU A 121 4.58 3.65 -18.67
CA LEU A 121 4.20 2.94 -17.44
C LEU A 121 5.38 2.86 -16.47
N LEU A 122 6.56 2.51 -16.98
CA LEU A 122 7.79 2.41 -16.18
C LEU A 122 8.19 3.77 -15.59
N ALA A 123 7.98 4.85 -16.32
CA ALA A 123 8.25 6.20 -15.83
C ALA A 123 7.41 6.55 -14.60
N THR A 124 6.13 6.18 -14.56
CA THR A 124 5.25 6.44 -13.41
C THR A 124 5.73 5.72 -12.15
N VAL A 125 6.04 4.43 -12.24
CA VAL A 125 6.50 3.64 -11.07
C VAL A 125 7.92 4.00 -10.64
N ASN A 126 8.80 4.34 -11.60
CA ASN A 126 10.15 4.79 -11.30
C ASN A 126 10.17 6.17 -10.66
N LEU A 127 9.23 7.06 -10.99
CA LEU A 127 9.12 8.38 -10.37
C LEU A 127 8.83 8.26 -8.86
N MET A 128 7.86 7.42 -8.50
CA MET A 128 7.56 7.12 -7.09
C MET A 128 8.80 6.57 -6.36
N SER A 129 9.51 5.65 -7.00
CA SER A 129 10.71 5.03 -6.43
C SER A 129 11.86 6.03 -6.29
N LEU A 130 12.07 6.90 -7.28
CA LEU A 130 13.07 7.97 -7.25
C LEU A 130 12.82 8.93 -6.08
N PHE A 131 11.57 9.34 -5.85
CA PHE A 131 11.26 10.21 -4.73
C PHE A 131 11.38 9.48 -3.38
N GLY A 132 10.95 8.22 -3.30
CA GLY A 132 10.97 7.41 -2.08
C GLY A 132 12.37 6.98 -1.63
N LEU A 133 13.27 6.68 -2.57
CA LEU A 133 14.61 6.18 -2.26
C LEU A 133 15.64 7.27 -1.99
N HIS A 134 15.32 8.54 -2.30
CA HIS A 134 16.23 9.66 -2.14
C HIS A 134 15.67 10.64 -1.11
N ARG A 135 16.13 10.56 0.14
CA ARG A 135 15.66 11.42 1.26
C ARG A 135 15.65 12.94 0.96
N ALA A 136 16.55 13.38 0.07
CA ALA A 136 16.62 14.77 -0.37
C ALA A 136 15.37 15.21 -1.15
N MET A 137 14.65 14.26 -1.75
CA MET A 137 13.45 14.45 -2.55
C MET A 137 12.15 14.28 -1.75
N ARG A 138 12.20 14.32 -0.40
CA ARG A 138 11.02 14.07 0.45
C ARG A 138 9.85 15.04 0.18
N GLY A 139 10.12 16.31 -0.14
CA GLY A 139 9.08 17.25 -0.54
C GLY A 139 8.37 16.80 -1.83
N ALA A 140 9.15 16.36 -2.83
CA ALA A 140 8.60 15.81 -4.07
C ALA A 140 7.83 14.49 -3.86
N LEU A 141 8.26 13.64 -2.93
CA LEU A 141 7.52 12.44 -2.53
C LEU A 141 6.15 12.81 -1.96
N VAL A 142 6.09 13.78 -1.06
CA VAL A 142 4.83 14.27 -0.48
C VAL A 142 3.92 14.89 -1.55
N GLY A 143 4.49 15.65 -2.49
CA GLY A 143 3.75 16.16 -3.65
C GLY A 143 3.19 15.06 -4.54
N HIS A 144 3.98 14.04 -4.85
CA HIS A 144 3.52 12.86 -5.60
C HIS A 144 2.37 12.15 -4.89
N PHE A 145 2.53 11.87 -3.59
CA PHE A 145 1.51 11.23 -2.77
C PHE A 145 0.22 12.05 -2.73
N ALA A 146 0.31 13.37 -2.52
CA ALA A 146 -0.84 14.25 -2.56
C ALA A 146 -1.56 14.28 -3.89
N CYS A 147 -0.82 14.27 -5.01
CA CYS A 147 -1.42 14.23 -6.33
C CYS A 147 -2.24 12.96 -6.55
N VAL A 148 -1.73 11.80 -6.12
CA VAL A 148 -2.44 10.52 -6.24
C VAL A 148 -3.71 10.52 -5.38
N GLU A 149 -3.61 10.88 -4.11
CA GLU A 149 -4.72 10.83 -3.15
C GLU A 149 -5.84 11.84 -3.47
N VAL A 150 -5.50 13.04 -3.94
CA VAL A 150 -6.50 14.06 -4.32
C VAL A 150 -7.25 13.66 -5.60
N THR A 151 -6.60 12.93 -6.51
CA THR A 151 -7.17 12.62 -7.83
C THR A 151 -7.82 11.23 -7.90
N SER A 152 -7.53 10.34 -6.95
CA SER A 152 -8.04 8.96 -6.92
C SER A 152 -9.56 8.92 -6.79
N SER A 153 -10.14 9.63 -5.82
CA SER A 153 -11.58 9.62 -5.52
C SER A 153 -12.46 9.96 -6.76
N PRO A 154 -12.22 11.07 -7.48
CA PRO A 154 -12.92 11.34 -8.74
C PRO A 154 -12.70 10.27 -9.82
N GLY A 155 -11.50 9.70 -9.92
CA GLY A 155 -11.17 8.61 -10.85
C GLY A 155 -11.95 7.34 -10.56
N SER A 156 -11.92 6.88 -9.32
CA SER A 156 -12.61 5.70 -8.82
C SER A 156 -14.13 5.81 -8.97
N ARG A 157 -14.72 6.99 -8.74
CA ARG A 157 -16.16 7.23 -9.03
C ARG A 157 -16.51 6.97 -10.50
N ARG A 158 -15.65 7.44 -11.42
CA ARG A 158 -15.86 7.22 -12.86
C ARG A 158 -15.71 5.74 -13.22
N LEU A 159 -14.72 5.06 -12.66
CA LEU A 159 -14.47 3.62 -12.88
C LEU A 159 -15.60 2.76 -12.32
N ALA A 160 -16.06 3.00 -11.09
CA ALA A 160 -17.20 2.28 -10.51
C ALA A 160 -18.47 2.40 -11.38
N ARG A 161 -18.74 3.60 -11.91
CA ARG A 161 -19.85 3.81 -12.87
C ARG A 161 -19.65 3.04 -14.17
N ALA A 162 -18.42 2.98 -14.69
CA ALA A 162 -18.09 2.22 -15.88
C ALA A 162 -18.27 0.71 -15.66
N MET A 163 -17.78 0.18 -14.54
CA MET A 163 -17.91 -1.23 -14.15
C MET A 163 -19.39 -1.65 -14.05
N ARG A 164 -20.24 -0.82 -13.43
CA ARG A 164 -21.71 -1.03 -13.42
C ARG A 164 -22.30 -1.09 -14.82
N ARG A 165 -21.94 -0.14 -15.68
CA ARG A 165 -22.49 -0.04 -17.05
C ARG A 165 -22.08 -1.21 -17.93
N CYS A 166 -20.87 -1.73 -17.75
CA CYS A 166 -20.34 -2.83 -18.55
C CYS A 166 -20.65 -4.21 -17.96
N GLY A 167 -21.31 -4.28 -16.80
CA GLY A 167 -21.64 -5.55 -16.15
C GLY A 167 -20.40 -6.30 -15.62
N ALA A 168 -19.37 -5.57 -15.16
CA ALA A 168 -18.10 -6.16 -14.72
C ALA A 168 -18.17 -6.98 -13.42
N GLY A 169 -19.34 -7.05 -12.78
CA GLY A 169 -19.59 -7.83 -11.58
C GLY A 169 -19.43 -7.04 -10.27
N PRO A 170 -20.02 -7.55 -9.17
CA PRO A 170 -20.10 -6.83 -7.90
C PRO A 170 -18.73 -6.62 -7.23
N ALA A 171 -17.78 -7.54 -7.41
CA ALA A 171 -16.43 -7.41 -6.84
C ALA A 171 -15.64 -6.25 -7.48
N ALA A 172 -15.69 -6.12 -8.82
CA ALA A 172 -15.04 -5.03 -9.53
C ALA A 172 -15.66 -3.67 -9.19
N GLU A 173 -16.98 -3.62 -9.01
CA GLU A 173 -17.66 -2.41 -8.55
C GLU A 173 -17.25 -2.04 -7.12
N HIS A 174 -17.29 -3.00 -6.19
CA HIS A 174 -16.96 -2.77 -4.79
C HIS A 174 -15.52 -2.27 -4.62
N PHE A 175 -14.56 -2.85 -5.33
CA PHE A 175 -13.17 -2.40 -5.32
C PHE A 175 -13.04 -0.89 -5.57
N TYR A 176 -13.66 -0.37 -6.63
CA TYR A 176 -13.58 1.06 -6.93
C TYR A 176 -14.50 1.90 -6.03
N ALA A 177 -15.59 1.35 -5.51
CA ALA A 177 -16.47 2.05 -4.58
C ALA A 177 -15.77 2.33 -3.24
N GLU A 178 -15.03 1.36 -2.70
CA GLU A 178 -14.23 1.53 -1.48
C GLU A 178 -13.23 2.68 -1.60
N HIS A 179 -12.53 2.81 -2.75
CA HIS A 179 -11.61 3.92 -2.99
C HIS A 179 -12.31 5.29 -3.05
N VAL A 180 -13.61 5.35 -3.35
CA VAL A 180 -14.37 6.62 -3.31
C VAL A 180 -14.60 7.05 -1.88
N GLU A 181 -14.88 6.12 -0.99
CA GLU A 181 -15.22 6.40 0.41
C GLU A 181 -13.94 6.60 1.25
N ALA A 182 -12.96 5.71 1.10
CA ALA A 182 -11.69 5.78 1.82
C ALA A 182 -10.88 7.02 1.43
N ASP A 183 -10.73 7.30 0.12
CA ASP A 183 -9.82 8.35 -0.31
C ASP A 183 -10.39 9.76 -0.10
N ALA A 184 -11.70 9.90 0.13
CA ALA A 184 -12.27 11.19 0.53
C ALA A 184 -11.76 11.65 1.91
N VAL A 185 -11.46 10.69 2.80
CA VAL A 185 -10.82 10.96 4.09
C VAL A 185 -9.31 11.16 3.90
N HIS A 186 -8.68 10.34 3.06
CA HIS A 186 -7.25 10.48 2.76
C HIS A 186 -6.91 11.84 2.16
N GLU A 187 -7.73 12.38 1.24
CA GLU A 187 -7.54 13.73 0.69
C GLU A 187 -7.40 14.78 1.81
N GLN A 188 -8.28 14.73 2.82
CA GLN A 188 -8.28 15.70 3.90
C GLN A 188 -7.06 15.56 4.80
N VAL A 189 -6.69 14.32 5.14
CA VAL A 189 -5.50 14.02 5.95
C VAL A 189 -4.25 14.46 5.20
N VAL A 190 -4.13 14.14 3.90
CA VAL A 190 -2.96 14.50 3.11
C VAL A 190 -2.82 16.00 2.96
N ARG A 191 -3.93 16.71 2.74
CA ARG A 191 -3.91 18.16 2.60
C ARG A 191 -3.54 18.87 3.91
N HIS A 192 -4.17 18.49 5.02
CA HIS A 192 -4.08 19.26 6.26
C HIS A 192 -2.99 18.74 7.20
N GLU A 193 -2.85 17.42 7.33
CA GLU A 193 -1.91 16.81 8.28
C GLU A 193 -0.57 16.54 7.63
N VAL A 194 -0.54 16.01 6.40
CA VAL A 194 0.74 15.67 5.73
C VAL A 194 1.40 16.89 5.11
N ILE A 195 0.75 17.56 4.14
CA ILE A 195 1.31 18.77 3.51
C ILE A 195 1.34 19.91 4.51
N GLY A 196 0.21 20.17 5.19
CA GLY A 196 0.11 21.25 6.18
C GLY A 196 1.10 21.09 7.33
N GLY A 197 1.24 19.86 7.86
CA GLY A 197 2.24 19.57 8.89
C GLY A 197 3.67 19.75 8.39
N LEU A 198 4.00 19.18 7.22
CA LEU A 198 5.34 19.31 6.64
C LEU A 198 5.74 20.78 6.42
N LEU A 199 4.86 21.59 5.82
CA LEU A 199 5.19 22.98 5.49
C LEU A 199 5.13 23.91 6.71
N ALA A 200 4.51 23.50 7.81
CA ALA A 200 4.62 24.22 9.07
C ALA A 200 6.03 24.08 9.67
N ASP A 201 6.63 22.90 9.54
CA ASP A 201 7.97 22.59 10.07
C ASP A 201 9.11 22.95 9.08
N GLU A 202 8.90 22.73 7.78
CA GLU A 202 9.87 22.85 6.69
C GLU A 202 9.30 23.67 5.50
N PRO A 203 9.01 24.97 5.68
CA PRO A 203 8.34 25.79 4.67
C PRO A 203 9.11 25.92 3.34
N GLU A 204 10.42 25.76 3.36
CA GLU A 204 11.27 25.78 2.15
C GLU A 204 10.95 24.66 1.15
N LEU A 205 10.27 23.59 1.59
CA LEU A 205 9.91 22.45 0.74
C LEU A 205 8.68 22.70 -0.15
N GLU A 206 8.02 23.85 -0.04
CA GLU A 206 6.82 24.16 -0.85
C GLU A 206 7.08 23.97 -2.36
N GLY A 207 8.23 24.43 -2.85
CA GLY A 207 8.64 24.25 -4.24
C GLY A 207 8.83 22.78 -4.64
N ASP A 208 9.37 21.96 -3.73
CA ASP A 208 9.57 20.53 -3.96
C ASP A 208 8.24 19.77 -3.97
N VAL A 209 7.30 20.13 -3.09
CA VAL A 209 5.93 19.58 -3.10
C VAL A 209 5.24 19.90 -4.42
N ALA A 210 5.28 21.16 -4.87
CA ALA A 210 4.71 21.55 -6.16
C ALA A 210 5.38 20.80 -7.33
N PHE A 211 6.70 20.62 -7.28
CA PHE A 211 7.43 19.83 -8.27
C PHE A 211 6.99 18.37 -8.30
N GLY A 212 6.79 17.73 -7.14
CA GLY A 212 6.28 16.37 -7.03
C GLY A 212 4.92 16.19 -7.69
N CYS A 213 3.99 17.12 -7.44
CA CYS A 213 2.67 17.14 -8.09
C CYS A 213 2.81 17.27 -9.61
N ALA A 214 3.57 18.27 -10.09
CA ALA A 214 3.73 18.53 -11.51
C ALA A 214 4.41 17.38 -12.26
N ALA A 215 5.43 16.77 -11.66
CA ALA A 215 6.11 15.61 -12.21
C ALA A 215 5.17 14.40 -12.33
N THR A 216 4.31 14.19 -11.33
CA THR A 216 3.29 13.11 -11.32
C THR A 216 2.29 13.31 -12.45
N VAL A 217 1.68 14.49 -12.56
CA VAL A 217 0.72 14.80 -13.64
C VAL A 217 1.38 14.62 -15.01
N LEU A 218 2.62 15.08 -15.19
CA LEU A 218 3.33 14.97 -16.46
C LEU A 218 3.52 13.51 -16.91
N VAL A 219 3.94 12.60 -16.01
CA VAL A 219 4.16 11.19 -16.37
C VAL A 219 2.83 10.45 -16.58
N GLU A 220 1.80 10.77 -15.79
CA GLU A 220 0.46 10.20 -15.96
C GLU A 220 -0.21 10.65 -17.26
N ASP A 221 -0.07 11.91 -17.65
CA ASP A 221 -0.59 12.41 -18.94
C ASP A 221 0.07 11.70 -20.12
N ARG A 222 1.38 11.46 -20.04
CA ARG A 222 2.12 10.68 -21.06
C ARG A 222 1.64 9.23 -21.11
N LEU A 223 1.42 8.61 -19.95
CA LEU A 223 0.86 7.27 -19.85
C LEU A 223 -0.53 7.20 -20.49
N ALA A 224 -1.43 8.12 -20.13
CA ALA A 224 -2.78 8.20 -20.66
C ALA A 224 -2.80 8.45 -22.17
N ALA A 225 -1.95 9.35 -22.68
CA ALA A 225 -1.82 9.62 -24.11
C ALA A 225 -1.34 8.38 -24.88
N HIS A 226 -0.36 7.64 -24.35
CA HIS A 226 0.14 6.41 -24.97
C HIS A 226 -0.94 5.33 -25.04
N ILE A 227 -1.64 5.06 -23.93
CA ILE A 227 -2.69 4.04 -23.87
C ILE A 227 -3.85 4.40 -24.81
N ARG A 228 -4.33 5.67 -24.77
CA ARG A 228 -5.42 6.12 -25.64
C ARG A 228 -5.03 6.06 -27.11
N GLY A 229 -3.83 6.51 -27.47
CA GLY A 229 -3.37 6.46 -28.86
C GLY A 229 -3.24 5.03 -29.39
N ALA A 230 -2.79 4.09 -28.57
CA ALA A 230 -2.77 2.67 -28.94
C ALA A 230 -4.19 2.13 -29.16
N TRP A 231 -5.10 2.39 -28.22
CA TRP A 231 -6.51 2.00 -28.27
C TRP A 231 -7.23 2.54 -29.52
N ASP A 232 -7.11 3.85 -29.78
CA ASP A 232 -7.73 4.51 -30.94
C ASP A 232 -7.20 3.95 -32.28
N SER A 233 -5.98 3.40 -32.27
CA SER A 233 -5.38 2.72 -33.43
C SER A 233 -5.67 1.22 -33.53
N GLY A 234 -6.44 0.65 -32.58
CA GLY A 234 -6.74 -0.79 -32.53
C GLY A 234 -5.50 -1.66 -32.28
N ARG A 235 -4.50 -1.14 -31.56
CA ARG A 235 -3.25 -1.87 -31.24
C ARG A 235 -3.04 -1.98 -29.75
N SER A 236 -2.26 -2.97 -29.32
CA SER A 236 -1.81 -3.08 -27.94
C SER A 236 -0.91 -1.90 -27.54
N ALA A 237 -1.06 -1.41 -26.31
CA ALA A 237 -0.17 -0.43 -25.72
C ALA A 237 1.15 -1.06 -25.23
N LEU A 238 1.19 -2.39 -25.07
CA LEU A 238 2.37 -3.14 -24.67
C LEU A 238 3.46 -3.06 -25.73
N ARG A 239 4.71 -3.15 -25.29
CA ARG A 239 5.86 -3.15 -26.22
C ARG A 239 5.88 -4.43 -27.06
N THR A 240 5.55 -5.55 -26.44
CA THR A 240 5.32 -6.84 -27.11
C THR A 240 3.87 -7.22 -26.86
N ALA A 241 3.08 -7.36 -27.92
CA ALA A 241 1.69 -7.79 -27.80
C ALA A 241 1.64 -9.20 -27.19
N LEU A 242 0.73 -9.42 -26.24
CA LEU A 242 0.46 -10.75 -25.72
C LEU A 242 -0.24 -11.59 -26.80
N PRO A 243 -0.05 -12.92 -26.80
CA PRO A 243 -0.80 -13.81 -27.68
C PRO A 243 -2.32 -13.62 -27.48
N GLU A 244 -3.08 -13.64 -28.58
CA GLU A 244 -4.54 -13.69 -28.49
C GLU A 244 -4.97 -15.07 -27.95
N HIS A 245 -5.90 -15.08 -26.99
CA HIS A 245 -6.50 -16.29 -26.43
C HIS A 245 -7.85 -16.59 -27.05
#